data_AF-A0A2L0AAE7-F1
#
_entry.id   AF-A0A2L0AAE7-F1
#
_cell.length_a   1.000
_cell.length_b   1.000
_cell.length_c   1.000
_cell.angle_alpha   90.00
_cell.angle_beta   90.00
_cell.angle_gamma   90.00
#
_symmetry.space_group_name_H-M   'P 1'
#
loop_
_entity.id
_entity.type
_entity.pdbx_description
1 polymer ?
#
loop_
_entity_poly.entity_id
_entity_poly.type
_entity_poly.pdbx_seq_one_letter_code
_entity_poly.pdbx_strand_id
1 'polypeptide(L)'
;MINVANDNTPNRHVAYAGRYASGPVNKFNAFSALERARLLLRETEQITQMFELEGEKDERADWWWNGFEIVPYTLVGLATCLEWHARSRLTDLYTFLPEKIDAKALDGKVPAKVLSQMIQAKVSIPQLLGVSFTVGSVTEYLGVFKTLFEALGIATSPDSTIQPIVIEQLGLFGDVVREPLMRDVLEELFMTRHALVHEIGYGSSSGRSLCETWPPERVMWLCQNVISTIRLLETTITENAPSDFPNLLTQDGYPVDDRERLRQTIEALEARIGAEIAARSAHSQVNWSDALRAAQASAEAHEMLFSDRALFERFDWARTDLLSRTMLEQRLALLTEIATALDQSSGSRPS
;
A
#
# COMPACT_ATOMS: atom_id res chain seq x y z
N MET A 1 10.67 47.59 7.33
CA MET A 1 10.09 46.43 8.05
C MET A 1 9.65 45.42 7.01
N ILE A 2 10.38 44.31 6.90
CA ILE A 2 10.02 43.22 5.97
C ILE A 2 8.90 42.44 6.66
N ASN A 3 7.71 42.45 6.07
CA ASN A 3 6.61 41.58 6.47
C ASN A 3 7.06 40.13 6.27
N VAL A 4 7.52 39.49 7.35
CA VAL A 4 7.65 38.03 7.39
C VAL A 4 6.22 37.51 7.48
N ALA A 5 5.63 37.25 6.32
CA ALA A 5 4.40 36.50 6.24
C ALA A 5 4.63 35.18 6.98
N ASN A 6 3.97 35.04 8.13
CA ASN A 6 3.95 33.82 8.90
C ASN A 6 3.08 32.84 8.11
N ASP A 7 3.67 32.23 7.08
CA ASP A 7 2.98 31.29 6.22
C ASP A 7 2.75 30.00 7.03
N ASN A 8 1.69 30.01 7.83
CA ASN A 8 1.25 28.89 8.68
C ASN A 8 0.69 27.73 7.86
N THR A 9 0.80 27.76 6.52
CA THR A 9 0.35 26.67 5.67
C THR A 9 1.16 25.40 5.99
N PRO A 10 0.50 24.31 6.41
CA PRO A 10 1.17 23.05 6.68
C PRO A 10 1.77 22.50 5.38
N ASN A 11 2.96 21.90 5.45
CA ASN A 11 3.57 21.24 4.32
C ASN A 11 2.60 20.16 3.79
N ARG A 12 2.26 20.25 2.51
CA ARG A 12 1.26 19.36 1.87
C ARG A 12 1.60 17.88 2.01
N HIS A 13 2.88 17.51 1.94
CA HIS A 13 3.32 16.12 2.03
C HIS A 13 3.23 15.61 3.46
N VAL A 14 3.53 16.44 4.46
CA VAL A 14 3.32 16.11 5.88
C VAL A 14 1.84 15.95 6.18
N ALA A 15 1.00 16.89 5.73
CA ALA A 15 -0.45 16.81 5.94
C ALA A 15 -1.05 15.55 5.29
N TYR A 16 -0.61 15.22 4.07
CA TYR A 16 -1.04 14.02 3.36
C TYR A 16 -0.57 12.74 4.05
N ALA A 17 0.71 12.65 4.41
CA ALA A 17 1.26 11.50 5.13
C ALA A 17 0.57 11.33 6.49
N GLY A 18 0.31 12.42 7.21
CA GLY A 18 -0.44 12.42 8.47
C GLY A 18 -1.84 11.81 8.31
N ARG A 19 -2.53 12.11 7.21
CA ARG A 19 -3.89 11.64 6.97
C ARG A 19 -3.97 10.18 6.50
N TYR A 20 -3.03 9.74 5.67
CA TYR A 20 -3.16 8.48 4.94
C TYR A 20 -2.10 7.43 5.28
N ALA A 21 -0.91 7.87 5.68
CA ALA A 21 0.24 7.01 5.96
C ALA A 21 0.55 6.86 7.46
N SER A 22 -0.03 7.70 8.32
CA SER A 22 0.20 7.70 9.76
C SER A 22 -1.03 7.24 10.55
N GLY A 23 -0.80 6.76 11.77
CA GLY A 23 -1.86 6.35 12.70
C GLY A 23 -2.24 4.86 12.62
N PRO A 24 -3.24 4.44 13.42
CA PRO A 24 -3.59 3.02 13.60
C PRO A 24 -4.30 2.40 12.40
N VAL A 25 -4.82 3.21 11.47
CA VAL A 25 -5.43 2.74 10.22
C VAL A 25 -4.65 3.34 9.06
N ASN A 26 -3.47 2.78 8.82
CA ASN A 26 -2.63 3.17 7.69
C ASN A 26 -3.21 2.56 6.39
N LYS A 27 -3.69 3.41 5.48
CA LYS A 27 -4.18 3.00 4.15
C LYS A 27 -3.12 3.21 3.06
N PHE A 28 -1.95 3.72 3.42
CA PHE A 28 -0.82 3.89 2.53
C PHE A 28 -0.01 2.60 2.39
N ASN A 29 -0.64 1.58 1.82
CA ASN A 29 -0.06 0.26 1.57
C ASN A 29 -0.52 -0.32 0.23
N ALA A 30 0.19 -1.35 -0.25
CA ALA A 30 -0.11 -2.01 -1.52
C ALA A 30 -1.50 -2.66 -1.55
N PHE A 31 -1.95 -3.23 -0.42
CA PHE A 31 -3.30 -3.82 -0.31
C PHE A 31 -4.39 -2.80 -0.64
N SER A 32 -4.30 -1.59 -0.07
CA SER A 32 -5.29 -0.54 -0.30
C SER A 32 -5.32 -0.08 -1.76
N ALA A 33 -4.16 -0.06 -2.43
CA ALA A 33 -4.09 0.23 -3.87
C ALA A 33 -4.77 -0.87 -4.70
N LEU A 34 -4.50 -2.14 -4.38
CA LEU A 34 -5.11 -3.28 -5.06
C LEU A 34 -6.62 -3.38 -4.80
N GLU A 35 -7.08 -3.16 -3.57
CA GLU A 35 -8.50 -3.10 -3.23
C GLU A 35 -9.22 -1.99 -4.00
N ARG A 36 -8.61 -0.81 -4.11
CA ARG A 36 -9.22 0.28 -4.87
C ARG A 36 -9.30 -0.07 -6.36
N ALA A 37 -8.28 -0.69 -6.94
CA ALA A 37 -8.32 -1.16 -8.33
C ALA A 37 -9.44 -2.21 -8.54
N ARG A 38 -9.63 -3.14 -7.61
CA ARG A 38 -10.76 -4.11 -7.64
C ARG A 38 -12.12 -3.45 -7.50
N LEU A 39 -12.22 -2.41 -6.67
CA LEU A 39 -13.45 -1.64 -6.55
C LEU A 39 -13.75 -0.90 -7.87
N LEU A 40 -12.75 -0.29 -8.50
CA LEU A 40 -12.91 0.35 -9.81
C LEU A 40 -13.38 -0.65 -10.87
N LEU A 41 -12.83 -1.88 -10.90
CA LEU A 41 -13.32 -2.94 -11.78
C LEU A 41 -14.80 -3.25 -11.56
N ARG A 42 -15.22 -3.46 -10.31
CA ARG A 42 -16.63 -3.73 -9.95
C ARG A 42 -17.54 -2.57 -10.32
N GLU A 43 -17.11 -1.33 -10.09
CA GLU A 43 -17.84 -0.13 -10.49
C GLU A 43 -18.00 -0.08 -12.02
N THR A 44 -16.94 -0.38 -12.78
CA THR A 44 -17.01 -0.46 -14.25
C THR A 44 -17.94 -1.58 -14.74
N GLU A 45 -17.92 -2.76 -14.12
CA GLU A 45 -18.83 -3.86 -14.44
C GLU A 45 -20.30 -3.44 -14.26
N GLN A 46 -20.61 -2.79 -13.14
CA GLN A 46 -21.96 -2.30 -12.85
C GLN A 46 -22.42 -1.26 -13.88
N ILE A 47 -21.54 -0.32 -14.23
CA ILE A 47 -21.85 0.72 -15.23
C ILE A 47 -22.07 0.10 -16.61
N THR A 48 -21.26 -0.90 -16.98
CA THR A 48 -21.40 -1.61 -18.25
C THR A 48 -22.76 -2.29 -18.34
N GLN A 49 -23.16 -3.02 -17.29
CA GLN A 49 -24.49 -3.64 -17.20
C GLN A 49 -25.62 -2.62 -17.29
N MET A 50 -25.46 -1.45 -16.66
CA MET A 50 -26.45 -0.38 -16.76
C MET A 50 -26.61 0.13 -18.20
N PHE A 51 -25.50 0.29 -18.95
CA PHE A 51 -25.56 0.69 -20.35
C PHE A 51 -26.18 -0.37 -21.25
N GLU A 52 -25.85 -1.65 -21.03
CA GLU A 52 -26.45 -2.78 -21.76
C GLU A 52 -27.97 -2.81 -21.55
N LEU A 53 -28.42 -2.79 -20.30
CA LEU A 53 -29.84 -2.80 -19.94
C LEU A 53 -30.61 -1.58 -20.48
N GLU A 54 -29.98 -0.41 -20.51
CA GLU A 54 -30.58 0.80 -21.10
C GLU A 54 -30.66 0.69 -22.63
N GLY A 55 -29.64 0.08 -23.27
CA GLY A 55 -29.61 -0.17 -24.71
C GLY A 55 -30.68 -1.16 -25.21
N GLU A 56 -31.20 -2.03 -24.35
CA GLU A 56 -32.28 -2.96 -24.67
C GLU A 56 -33.68 -2.31 -24.68
N LYS A 57 -33.82 -1.08 -24.20
CA LYS A 57 -35.12 -0.38 -24.16
C LYS A 57 -35.50 0.18 -25.53
N ASP A 58 -36.81 0.18 -25.82
CA ASP A 58 -37.38 0.84 -27.00
C ASP A 58 -37.23 2.37 -26.93
N GLU A 59 -37.44 2.94 -25.74
CA GLU A 59 -37.15 4.35 -25.42
C GLU A 59 -35.91 4.42 -24.53
N ARG A 60 -34.75 4.68 -25.15
CA ARG A 60 -33.45 4.77 -24.46
C ARG A 60 -33.22 6.17 -23.94
N ALA A 61 -32.67 6.29 -22.74
CA ALA A 61 -32.26 7.59 -22.21
C ALA A 61 -31.03 8.16 -22.92
N ASP A 62 -31.00 9.45 -23.26
CA ASP A 62 -29.93 10.09 -24.05
C ASP A 62 -28.48 9.87 -23.56
N TRP A 63 -28.30 9.55 -22.28
CA TRP A 63 -27.02 9.25 -21.67
C TRP A 63 -26.53 7.81 -21.91
N TRP A 64 -27.35 6.90 -22.45
CA TRP A 64 -27.01 5.49 -22.64
C TRP A 64 -25.76 5.29 -23.51
N TRP A 65 -25.51 6.22 -24.44
CA TRP A 65 -24.34 6.25 -25.32
C TRP A 65 -23.33 7.37 -24.97
N ASN A 66 -23.76 8.39 -24.20
CA ASN A 66 -22.94 9.58 -23.90
C ASN A 66 -22.48 9.65 -22.43
N GLY A 67 -22.91 8.73 -21.57
CA GLY A 67 -22.64 8.68 -20.13
C GLY A 67 -21.21 8.27 -19.77
N PHE A 68 -20.29 8.23 -20.75
CA PHE A 68 -18.90 7.81 -20.57
C PHE A 68 -18.04 8.79 -19.76
N GLU A 69 -18.59 9.88 -19.22
CA GLU A 69 -17.87 10.77 -18.28
C GLU A 69 -17.36 10.05 -17.02
N ILE A 70 -17.90 8.88 -16.68
CA ILE A 70 -17.39 8.04 -15.58
C ILE A 70 -16.06 7.35 -15.94
N VAL A 71 -15.81 7.09 -17.23
CA VAL A 71 -14.61 6.40 -17.72
C VAL A 71 -13.32 7.18 -17.42
N PRO A 72 -13.23 8.50 -17.65
CA PRO A 72 -12.09 9.32 -17.19
C PRO A 72 -11.74 9.14 -15.71
N TYR A 73 -12.73 9.04 -14.83
CA TYR A 73 -12.49 8.85 -13.39
C TYR A 73 -11.88 7.49 -13.09
N THR A 74 -12.33 6.42 -13.78
CA THR A 74 -11.73 5.10 -13.61
C THR A 74 -10.30 5.06 -14.11
N LEU A 75 -10.00 5.65 -15.27
CA LEU A 75 -8.64 5.70 -15.82
C LEU A 75 -7.67 6.47 -14.91
N VAL A 76 -8.06 7.66 -14.46
CA VAL A 76 -7.28 8.44 -13.48
C VAL A 76 -7.14 7.66 -12.17
N GLY A 77 -8.20 6.99 -11.72
CA GLY A 77 -8.20 6.14 -10.54
C GLY A 77 -7.20 4.97 -10.63
N LEU A 78 -7.15 4.28 -11.77
CA LEU A 78 -6.22 3.17 -12.02
C LEU A 78 -4.76 3.63 -12.01
N ALA A 79 -4.45 4.72 -12.71
CA ALA A 79 -3.12 5.32 -12.67
C ALA A 79 -2.74 5.69 -11.23
N THR A 80 -3.68 6.31 -10.49
CA THR A 80 -3.47 6.66 -9.08
C THR A 80 -3.23 5.42 -8.20
N CYS A 81 -3.86 4.28 -8.49
CA CYS A 81 -3.58 3.02 -7.78
C CYS A 81 -2.14 2.55 -8.00
N LEU A 82 -1.61 2.63 -9.23
CA LEU A 82 -0.20 2.32 -9.52
C LEU A 82 0.75 3.29 -8.82
N GLU A 83 0.44 4.60 -8.84
CA GLU A 83 1.22 5.60 -8.10
C GLU A 83 1.25 5.26 -6.60
N TRP A 84 0.10 4.96 -6.02
CA TRP A 84 -0.04 4.63 -4.60
C TRP A 84 0.72 3.35 -4.23
N HIS A 85 0.59 2.32 -5.06
CA HIS A 85 1.30 1.06 -4.92
C HIS A 85 2.82 1.28 -4.85
N ALA A 86 3.41 1.91 -5.87
CA ALA A 86 4.85 2.17 -5.91
C ALA A 86 5.32 3.02 -4.73
N ARG A 87 4.62 4.12 -4.42
CA ARG A 87 4.99 5.01 -3.31
C ARG A 87 4.90 4.31 -1.96
N SER A 88 3.90 3.44 -1.77
CA SER A 88 3.77 2.65 -0.53
C SER A 88 4.91 1.66 -0.37
N ARG A 89 5.34 0.99 -1.46
CA ARG A 89 6.49 0.08 -1.42
C ARG A 89 7.81 0.77 -1.19
N LEU A 90 7.95 2.01 -1.64
CA LEU A 90 9.10 2.84 -1.30
C LEU A 90 9.13 3.19 0.20
N THR A 91 7.97 3.49 0.80
CA THR A 91 7.86 3.65 2.26
C THR A 91 8.21 2.37 3.00
N ASP A 92 7.72 1.22 2.55
CA ASP A 92 8.02 -0.08 3.17
C ASP A 92 9.53 -0.38 3.11
N LEU A 93 10.15 -0.17 1.95
CA LEU A 93 11.60 -0.33 1.78
C LEU A 93 12.39 0.55 2.75
N TYR A 94 12.09 1.83 2.86
CA TYR A 94 12.82 2.74 3.74
C TYR A 94 12.49 2.56 5.21
N THR A 95 11.36 1.95 5.52
CA THR A 95 11.04 1.53 6.89
C THR A 95 11.84 0.28 7.26
N PHE A 96 12.01 -0.64 6.31
CA PHE A 96 12.72 -1.91 6.49
C PHE A 96 14.25 -1.75 6.46
N LEU A 97 14.78 -0.96 5.53
CA LEU A 97 16.21 -0.68 5.33
C LEU A 97 16.44 0.85 5.27
N PRO A 98 16.43 1.54 6.42
CA PRO A 98 16.61 3.00 6.47
C PRO A 98 17.93 3.49 5.85
N GLU A 99 18.96 2.66 5.84
CA GLU A 99 20.26 2.96 5.23
C GLU A 99 20.22 3.05 3.70
N LYS A 100 19.14 2.60 3.07
CA LYS A 100 18.90 2.78 1.61
C LYS A 100 18.39 4.16 1.26
N ILE A 101 18.07 5.01 2.24
CA ILE A 101 17.68 6.40 2.01
C ILE A 101 18.92 7.20 1.58
N ASP A 102 18.96 7.64 0.32
CA ASP A 102 19.99 8.58 -0.14
C ASP A 102 19.88 9.91 0.63
N ALA A 103 21.00 10.39 1.17
CA ALA A 103 21.06 11.69 1.85
C ALA A 103 20.56 12.83 0.93
N LYS A 104 20.83 12.75 -0.38
CA LYS A 104 20.33 13.72 -1.36
C LYS A 104 18.81 13.71 -1.50
N ALA A 105 18.15 12.58 -1.19
CA ALA A 105 16.69 12.51 -1.21
C ALA A 105 16.05 13.32 -0.06
N LEU A 106 16.82 13.62 1.00
CA LEU A 106 16.40 14.44 2.15
C LEU A 106 16.65 15.93 1.93
N ASP A 107 17.61 16.28 1.07
CA ASP A 107 17.96 17.67 0.78
C ASP A 107 16.75 18.46 0.27
N GLY A 108 16.44 19.56 0.96
CA GLY A 108 15.29 20.41 0.65
C GLY A 108 13.92 19.82 1.00
N LYS A 109 13.81 18.53 1.33
CA LYS A 109 12.54 17.90 1.74
C LYS A 109 12.27 17.96 3.24
N VAL A 110 13.31 18.01 4.07
CA VAL A 110 13.19 18.05 5.54
C VAL A 110 13.86 19.28 6.16
N PRO A 111 13.46 20.52 5.82
CA PRO A 111 13.90 21.70 6.56
C PRO A 111 13.32 21.69 7.99
N ALA A 112 13.93 22.44 8.93
CA ALA A 112 13.56 22.45 10.35
C ALA A 112 12.05 22.69 10.60
N LYS A 113 11.41 23.53 9.78
CA LYS A 113 9.95 23.77 9.83
C LYS A 113 9.12 22.56 9.42
N VAL A 114 9.58 21.78 8.43
CA VAL A 114 8.89 20.54 8.02
C VAL A 114 9.10 19.47 9.07
N LEU A 115 10.29 19.40 9.67
CA LEU A 115 10.58 18.45 10.76
C LEU A 115 9.65 18.67 11.96
N SER A 116 9.40 19.92 12.39
CA SER A 116 8.46 20.18 13.48
C SER A 116 7.03 19.76 13.14
N GLN A 117 6.60 19.97 11.89
CA GLN A 117 5.29 19.52 11.41
C GLN A 117 5.19 17.98 11.36
N MET A 118 6.25 17.29 10.94
CA MET A 118 6.30 15.82 10.94
C MET A 118 6.14 15.26 12.35
N ILE A 119 6.85 15.82 13.33
CA ILE A 119 6.74 15.42 14.74
C ILE A 119 5.29 15.60 15.23
N GLN A 120 4.69 16.76 14.95
CA GLN A 120 3.31 17.05 15.35
C GLN A 120 2.31 16.07 14.71
N ALA A 121 2.53 15.71 13.45
CA ALA A 121 1.67 14.79 12.70
C ALA A 121 2.02 13.31 12.91
N LYS A 122 3.05 12.98 13.71
CA LYS A 122 3.59 11.62 13.88
C LYS A 122 3.96 10.95 12.55
N VAL A 123 4.53 11.72 11.63
CA VAL A 123 4.97 11.27 10.30
C VAL A 123 6.47 10.94 10.33
N SER A 124 6.84 9.76 9.87
CA SER A 124 8.24 9.34 9.74
C SER A 124 8.89 9.83 8.44
N ILE A 125 10.23 9.80 8.40
CA ILE A 125 10.99 10.12 7.17
C ILE A 125 10.61 9.19 6.00
N PRO A 126 10.54 7.85 6.17
CA PRO A 126 10.04 6.95 5.12
C PRO A 126 8.67 7.36 4.56
N GLN A 127 7.70 7.67 5.43
CA GLN A 127 6.36 8.09 5.02
C GLN A 127 6.38 9.39 4.22
N LEU A 128 7.17 10.37 4.66
CA LEU A 128 7.33 11.63 3.92
C LEU A 128 7.96 11.38 2.55
N LEU A 129 9.02 10.57 2.48
CA LEU A 129 9.71 10.28 1.22
C LEU A 129 8.83 9.54 0.22
N GLY A 130 8.11 8.50 0.66
CA GLY A 130 7.16 7.78 -0.19
C GLY A 130 6.04 8.68 -0.71
N VAL A 131 5.40 9.47 0.15
CA VAL A 131 4.34 10.43 -0.25
C VAL A 131 4.86 11.53 -1.17
N SER A 132 6.12 11.95 -0.98
CA SER A 132 6.75 13.01 -1.79
C SER A 132 7.33 12.51 -3.11
N PHE A 133 7.43 11.19 -3.31
CA PHE A 133 7.87 10.62 -4.58
C PHE A 133 6.76 10.79 -5.62
N THR A 134 7.14 11.12 -6.85
CA THR A 134 6.18 11.29 -7.96
C THR A 134 6.37 10.14 -8.93
N VAL A 135 5.25 9.56 -9.36
CA VAL A 135 5.20 8.50 -10.36
C VAL A 135 4.29 9.02 -11.46
N GLY A 136 4.87 9.50 -12.54
CA GLY A 136 4.16 10.06 -13.70
C GLY A 136 4.23 9.18 -14.95
N SER A 137 5.04 8.12 -14.93
CA SER A 137 5.26 7.22 -16.07
C SER A 137 5.48 5.77 -15.62
N VAL A 138 5.37 4.82 -16.57
CA VAL A 138 5.69 3.41 -16.33
C VAL A 138 7.16 3.24 -15.97
N THR A 139 8.04 4.02 -16.60
CA THR A 139 9.48 3.96 -16.31
C THR A 139 9.78 4.35 -14.88
N GLU A 140 9.13 5.38 -14.33
CA GLU A 140 9.27 5.75 -12.92
C GLU A 140 8.65 4.69 -12.00
N TYR A 141 7.47 4.17 -12.36
CA TYR A 141 6.79 3.11 -11.62
C TYR A 141 7.68 1.86 -11.49
N LEU A 142 8.16 1.31 -12.61
CA LEU A 142 9.05 0.15 -12.63
C LEU A 142 10.43 0.46 -12.03
N GLY A 143 10.90 1.71 -12.11
CA GLY A 143 12.12 2.16 -11.45
C GLY A 143 12.09 2.02 -9.93
N VAL A 144 10.92 2.24 -9.30
CA VAL A 144 10.72 1.97 -7.87
C VAL A 144 10.87 0.47 -7.57
N PHE A 145 10.21 -0.39 -8.34
CA PHE A 145 10.31 -1.85 -8.15
C PHE A 145 11.71 -2.38 -8.44
N LYS A 146 12.43 -1.78 -9.39
CA LYS A 146 13.82 -2.13 -9.66
C LYS A 146 14.69 -1.85 -8.43
N THR A 147 14.54 -0.67 -7.84
CA THR A 147 15.24 -0.28 -6.60
C THR A 147 14.90 -1.23 -5.45
N LEU A 148 13.61 -1.56 -5.31
CA LEU A 148 13.13 -2.52 -4.31
C LEU A 148 13.71 -3.92 -4.52
N PHE A 149 13.65 -4.45 -5.73
CA PHE A 149 14.15 -5.77 -6.08
C PHE A 149 15.66 -5.88 -5.84
N GLU A 150 16.42 -4.87 -6.25
CA GLU A 150 17.86 -4.78 -5.98
C GLU A 150 18.15 -4.75 -4.47
N ALA A 151 17.38 -4.00 -3.69
CA ALA A 151 17.55 -3.91 -2.24
C ALA A 151 17.20 -5.22 -1.51
N LEU A 152 16.22 -5.98 -2.02
CA LEU A 152 15.78 -7.27 -1.48
C LEU A 152 16.54 -8.47 -2.06
N GLY A 153 17.45 -8.26 -3.02
CA GLY A 153 18.21 -9.34 -3.67
C GLY A 153 17.41 -10.21 -4.64
N ILE A 154 16.32 -9.68 -5.20
CA ILE A 154 15.46 -10.36 -6.18
C ILE A 154 16.15 -10.30 -7.55
N ALA A 155 16.44 -11.47 -8.13
CA ALA A 155 17.23 -11.57 -9.37
C ALA A 155 16.47 -11.20 -10.65
N THR A 156 15.14 -11.39 -10.66
CA THR A 156 14.27 -11.10 -11.80
C THR A 156 14.10 -9.59 -11.97
N SER A 157 13.95 -9.08 -13.19
CA SER A 157 13.66 -7.65 -13.40
C SER A 157 12.14 -7.38 -13.33
N PRO A 158 11.69 -6.23 -12.80
CA PRO A 158 10.27 -5.89 -12.77
C PRO A 158 9.62 -5.93 -14.15
N ASP A 159 10.32 -5.45 -15.18
CA ASP A 159 9.85 -5.53 -16.57
C ASP A 159 9.55 -6.96 -16.99
N SER A 160 10.41 -7.92 -16.64
CA SER A 160 10.20 -9.34 -16.97
C SER A 160 9.09 -9.99 -16.14
N THR A 161 8.87 -9.52 -14.91
CA THR A 161 7.79 -9.99 -14.02
C THR A 161 6.41 -9.65 -14.57
N ILE A 162 6.25 -8.49 -15.20
CA ILE A 162 4.94 -8.01 -15.67
C ILE A 162 4.64 -8.37 -17.14
N GLN A 163 5.58 -9.01 -17.86
CA GLN A 163 5.30 -9.42 -19.24
C GLN A 163 4.20 -10.48 -19.25
N PRO A 164 3.20 -10.37 -20.16
CA PRO A 164 2.25 -11.45 -20.36
C PRO A 164 2.97 -12.67 -20.96
N ILE A 165 2.38 -13.85 -20.78
CA ILE A 165 2.65 -14.98 -21.68
C ILE A 165 2.16 -14.52 -23.05
N VAL A 166 3.08 -14.24 -23.98
CA VAL A 166 2.72 -13.75 -25.32
C VAL A 166 1.83 -14.79 -26.00
N ILE A 167 0.55 -14.46 -26.17
CA ILE A 167 -0.36 -15.28 -26.99
C ILE A 167 -0.26 -14.72 -28.41
N GLU A 168 0.57 -15.36 -29.23
CA GLU A 168 0.56 -15.10 -30.68
C GLU A 168 -0.65 -15.82 -31.29
N GLN A 169 -1.63 -15.04 -31.77
CA GLN A 169 -2.77 -15.59 -32.51
C GLN A 169 -2.60 -15.31 -34.00
N LEU A 170 -2.90 -16.30 -34.84
CA LEU A 170 -3.03 -16.07 -36.28
C LEU A 170 -4.35 -15.32 -36.53
N GLY A 171 -4.25 -14.10 -37.03
CA GLY A 171 -5.37 -13.29 -37.47
C GLY A 171 -6.06 -13.92 -38.68
N LEU A 172 -7.28 -13.46 -38.94
CA LEU A 172 -8.13 -13.90 -40.06
C LEU A 172 -7.44 -13.84 -41.45
N PHE A 173 -6.40 -13.02 -41.59
CA PHE A 173 -5.64 -12.84 -42.85
C PHE A 173 -4.21 -13.41 -42.80
N GLY A 174 -3.89 -14.20 -41.77
CA GLY A 174 -2.54 -14.79 -41.60
C GLY A 174 -1.52 -13.89 -40.92
N ASP A 175 -1.90 -12.66 -40.55
CA ASP A 175 -1.06 -11.77 -39.74
C ASP A 175 -0.97 -12.27 -38.29
N VAL A 176 0.20 -12.17 -37.68
CA VAL A 176 0.34 -12.47 -36.25
C VAL A 176 -0.28 -11.32 -35.46
N VAL A 177 -1.43 -11.56 -34.86
CA VAL A 177 -2.05 -10.66 -33.89
C VAL A 177 -1.37 -10.93 -32.56
N ARG A 178 -0.62 -9.93 -32.08
CA ARG A 178 0.00 -9.95 -30.76
C ARG A 178 -0.86 -9.15 -29.82
N GLU A 179 -1.20 -9.74 -28.68
CA GLU A 179 -1.70 -8.95 -27.57
C GLU A 179 -0.67 -7.86 -27.21
N PRO A 180 -1.12 -6.63 -26.91
CA PRO A 180 -0.22 -5.55 -26.55
C PRO A 180 0.60 -5.94 -25.31
N LEU A 181 1.88 -5.55 -25.30
CA LEU A 181 2.75 -5.82 -24.15
C LEU A 181 2.20 -5.05 -22.95
N MET A 182 2.19 -5.67 -21.76
CA MET A 182 1.70 -5.03 -20.52
C MET A 182 2.31 -3.64 -20.30
N ARG A 183 3.60 -3.48 -20.63
CA ARG A 183 4.28 -2.18 -20.55
C ARG A 183 3.59 -1.10 -21.39
N ASP A 184 3.21 -1.43 -22.62
CA ASP A 184 2.54 -0.49 -23.54
C ASP A 184 1.15 -0.11 -23.02
N VAL A 185 0.45 -1.06 -22.39
CA VAL A 185 -0.85 -0.85 -21.74
C VAL A 185 -0.74 0.16 -20.60
N LEU A 186 0.26 -0.02 -19.74
CA LEU A 186 0.50 0.90 -18.63
C LEU A 186 0.96 2.27 -19.14
N GLU A 187 1.74 2.32 -20.23
CA GLU A 187 2.23 3.58 -20.82
C GLU A 187 1.05 4.40 -21.35
N GLU A 188 0.16 3.75 -22.09
CA GLU A 188 -1.09 4.35 -22.55
C GLU A 188 -1.93 4.88 -21.38
N LEU A 189 -2.02 4.13 -20.28
CA LEU A 189 -2.76 4.56 -19.09
C LEU A 189 -2.17 5.85 -18.47
N PHE A 190 -0.85 5.91 -18.27
CA PHE A 190 -0.19 7.10 -17.73
C PHE A 190 -0.32 8.31 -18.67
N MET A 191 -0.13 8.10 -19.98
CA MET A 191 -0.32 9.14 -21.00
C MET A 191 -1.77 9.66 -21.01
N THR A 192 -2.74 8.75 -20.93
CA THR A 192 -4.16 9.12 -20.91
C THR A 192 -4.53 9.88 -19.64
N ARG A 193 -4.04 9.45 -18.48
CA ARG A 193 -4.21 10.22 -17.23
C ARG A 193 -3.59 11.61 -17.33
N HIS A 194 -2.42 11.75 -17.96
CA HIS A 194 -1.82 13.07 -18.19
C HIS A 194 -2.71 13.93 -19.10
N ALA A 195 -3.19 13.39 -20.22
CA ALA A 195 -4.08 14.07 -21.14
C ALA A 195 -5.39 14.52 -20.46
N LEU A 196 -6.03 13.64 -19.67
CA LEU A 196 -7.26 13.94 -18.95
C LEU A 196 -7.06 15.00 -17.86
N VAL A 197 -5.99 14.90 -17.06
CA VAL A 197 -5.74 15.85 -15.95
C VAL A 197 -5.35 17.25 -16.45
N HIS A 198 -4.73 17.34 -17.61
CA HIS A 198 -4.31 18.62 -18.20
C HIS A 198 -5.21 19.09 -19.34
N GLU A 199 -6.34 18.41 -19.57
CA GLU A 199 -7.29 18.69 -20.66
C GLU A 199 -6.62 18.78 -22.05
N ILE A 200 -5.49 18.07 -22.23
CA ILE A 200 -4.73 18.03 -23.47
C ILE A 200 -5.45 17.04 -24.41
N GLY A 201 -5.93 17.53 -25.55
CA GLY A 201 -6.67 16.70 -26.51
C GLY A 201 -8.12 17.10 -26.74
N TYR A 202 -8.55 18.28 -26.29
CA TYR A 202 -9.74 18.95 -26.82
C TYR A 202 -9.58 19.19 -28.34
N GLY A 203 -9.98 18.23 -29.14
CA GLY A 203 -10.13 18.38 -30.58
C GLY A 203 -11.35 19.23 -30.88
N SER A 204 -11.17 20.55 -30.99
CA SER A 204 -12.19 21.47 -31.52
C SER A 204 -12.68 21.08 -32.93
N SER A 205 -11.97 20.17 -33.61
CA SER A 205 -12.28 19.69 -34.95
C SER A 205 -13.17 18.44 -35.02
N SER A 206 -13.31 17.63 -33.95
CA SER A 206 -14.11 16.39 -33.97
C SER A 206 -15.36 16.43 -33.08
N GLY A 207 -15.47 17.40 -32.16
CA GLY A 207 -16.64 17.57 -31.30
C GLY A 207 -16.90 16.44 -30.32
N ARG A 208 -15.98 15.46 -30.23
CA ARG A 208 -16.06 14.32 -29.31
C ARG A 208 -15.17 14.56 -28.11
N SER A 209 -15.70 14.36 -26.91
CA SER A 209 -14.92 14.42 -25.68
C SER A 209 -13.91 13.26 -25.61
N LEU A 210 -12.81 13.42 -24.86
CA LEU A 210 -11.89 12.31 -24.52
C LEU A 210 -12.62 11.11 -23.86
N CYS A 211 -13.84 11.33 -23.36
CA CYS A 211 -14.72 10.31 -22.80
C CYS A 211 -15.30 9.37 -23.87
N GLU A 212 -15.47 9.83 -25.10
CA GLU A 212 -16.09 9.06 -26.21
C GLU A 212 -15.11 8.10 -26.91
N THR A 213 -13.84 8.07 -26.51
CA THR A 213 -12.81 7.19 -27.10
C THR A 213 -12.56 5.89 -26.34
N TRP A 214 -13.23 5.68 -25.19
CA TRP A 214 -12.96 4.55 -24.30
C TRP A 214 -14.21 3.71 -24.03
N PRO A 215 -14.42 2.63 -24.80
CA PRO A 215 -15.56 1.73 -24.58
C PRO A 215 -15.39 0.93 -23.26
N PRO A 216 -16.48 0.53 -22.58
CA PRO A 216 -16.42 -0.12 -21.27
C PRO A 216 -15.56 -1.38 -21.25
N GLU A 217 -15.58 -2.19 -22.30
CA GLU A 217 -14.79 -3.42 -22.41
C GLU A 217 -13.29 -3.12 -22.34
N ARG A 218 -12.87 -2.01 -22.97
CA ARG A 218 -11.48 -1.55 -22.91
C ARG A 218 -11.09 -1.09 -21.51
N VAL A 219 -12.01 -0.44 -20.79
CA VAL A 219 -11.78 0.01 -19.41
C VAL A 219 -11.71 -1.20 -18.47
N MET A 220 -12.60 -2.18 -18.62
CA MET A 220 -12.56 -3.43 -17.86
C MET A 220 -11.24 -4.17 -18.08
N TRP A 221 -10.81 -4.28 -19.35
CA TRP A 221 -9.53 -4.89 -19.69
C TRP A 221 -8.36 -4.13 -19.04
N LEU A 222 -8.35 -2.79 -19.03
CA LEU A 222 -7.35 -2.00 -18.32
C LEU A 222 -7.35 -2.27 -16.80
N CYS A 223 -8.53 -2.31 -16.18
CA CYS A 223 -8.67 -2.67 -14.76
C CYS A 223 -8.01 -4.02 -14.46
N GLN A 224 -8.27 -5.04 -15.27
CA GLN A 224 -7.70 -6.38 -15.11
C GLN A 224 -6.18 -6.38 -15.28
N ASN A 225 -5.65 -5.63 -16.24
CA ASN A 225 -4.21 -5.52 -16.48
C ASN A 225 -3.48 -4.83 -15.31
N VAL A 226 -4.05 -3.76 -14.76
CA VAL A 226 -3.52 -3.07 -13.58
C VAL A 226 -3.53 -3.98 -12.34
N ILE A 227 -4.65 -4.66 -12.09
CA ILE A 227 -4.78 -5.62 -10.97
C ILE A 227 -3.74 -6.74 -11.12
N SER A 228 -3.58 -7.29 -12.33
CA SER A 228 -2.63 -8.36 -12.61
C SER A 228 -1.18 -7.89 -12.43
N THR A 229 -0.86 -6.69 -12.91
CA THR A 229 0.46 -6.06 -12.72
C THR A 229 0.81 -5.96 -11.24
N ILE A 230 -0.10 -5.41 -10.42
CA ILE A 230 0.13 -5.27 -8.97
C ILE A 230 0.33 -6.67 -8.37
N ARG A 231 -0.55 -7.64 -8.66
CA ARG A 231 -0.44 -9.00 -8.13
C ARG A 231 0.88 -9.70 -8.49
N LEU A 232 1.34 -9.60 -9.73
CA LEU A 232 2.57 -10.25 -10.17
C LEU A 232 3.81 -9.71 -9.45
N LEU A 233 3.90 -8.38 -9.32
CA LEU A 233 4.97 -7.73 -8.58
C LEU A 233 4.91 -8.11 -7.10
N GLU A 234 3.72 -8.10 -6.51
CA GLU A 234 3.49 -8.41 -5.09
C GLU A 234 3.79 -9.87 -4.75
N THR A 235 3.36 -10.81 -5.59
CA THR A 235 3.73 -12.23 -5.46
C THR A 235 5.25 -12.39 -5.50
N THR A 236 5.92 -11.73 -6.45
CA THR A 236 7.39 -11.78 -6.57
C THR A 236 8.07 -11.23 -5.32
N ILE A 237 7.54 -10.15 -4.74
CA ILE A 237 8.05 -9.58 -3.48
C ILE A 237 7.86 -10.60 -2.35
N THR A 238 6.65 -11.12 -2.14
CA THR A 238 6.35 -12.04 -1.03
C THR A 238 7.14 -13.35 -1.11
N GLU A 239 7.43 -13.85 -2.31
CA GLU A 239 8.20 -15.08 -2.50
C GLU A 239 9.70 -14.92 -2.18
N ASN A 240 10.23 -13.69 -2.22
CA ASN A 240 11.67 -13.44 -2.11
C ASN A 240 12.08 -12.52 -0.95
N ALA A 241 11.16 -11.70 -0.43
CA ALA A 241 11.43 -10.79 0.66
C ALA A 241 11.56 -11.53 2.01
N PRO A 242 12.34 -10.98 2.96
CA PRO A 242 12.33 -11.44 4.34
C PRO A 242 10.90 -11.44 4.94
N SER A 243 10.63 -12.38 5.84
CA SER A 243 9.29 -12.53 6.44
C SER A 243 8.86 -11.37 7.34
N ASP A 244 9.80 -10.51 7.74
CA ASP A 244 9.57 -9.29 8.49
C ASP A 244 9.46 -8.04 7.60
N PHE A 245 9.54 -8.19 6.27
CA PHE A 245 9.28 -7.09 5.35
C PHE A 245 7.84 -6.57 5.52
N PRO A 246 7.62 -5.24 5.57
CA PRO A 246 6.30 -4.70 5.85
C PRO A 246 5.25 -4.99 4.78
N ASN A 247 4.00 -5.18 5.22
CA ASN A 247 2.80 -5.18 4.37
C ASN A 247 2.83 -6.21 3.23
N LEU A 248 3.41 -7.40 3.45
CA LEU A 248 3.41 -8.48 2.46
C LEU A 248 1.99 -8.91 2.06
N LEU A 249 1.82 -9.30 0.80
CA LEU A 249 0.54 -9.76 0.26
C LEU A 249 0.62 -11.23 -0.19
N THR A 250 -0.46 -11.97 -0.01
CA THR A 250 -0.61 -13.34 -0.57
C THR A 250 -0.66 -13.29 -2.10
N GLN A 251 -0.60 -14.46 -2.75
CA GLN A 251 -0.78 -14.57 -4.21
C GLN A 251 -2.14 -14.04 -4.69
N ASP A 252 -3.15 -14.07 -3.82
CA ASP A 252 -4.47 -13.48 -4.04
C ASP A 252 -4.53 -12.00 -3.68
N GLY A 253 -3.42 -11.39 -3.29
CA GLY A 253 -3.31 -9.97 -3.00
C GLY A 253 -4.00 -9.54 -1.71
N TYR A 254 -4.22 -10.46 -0.77
CA TYR A 254 -4.68 -10.13 0.58
C TYR A 254 -3.48 -9.95 1.52
N PRO A 255 -3.57 -9.18 2.62
CA PRO A 255 -2.48 -9.07 3.56
C PRO A 255 -2.08 -10.45 4.11
N VAL A 256 -0.79 -10.73 4.19
CA VAL A 256 -0.28 -11.93 4.88
C VAL A 256 -0.61 -11.81 6.37
N ASP A 257 -1.09 -12.91 6.95
CA ASP A 257 -1.37 -13.00 8.37
C ASP A 257 -0.09 -13.12 9.19
N ASP A 258 0.43 -11.97 9.61
CA ASP A 258 1.64 -11.87 10.43
C ASP A 258 1.42 -12.21 11.92
N ARG A 259 0.20 -12.55 12.35
CA ARG A 259 -0.10 -12.77 13.78
C ARG A 259 0.76 -13.88 14.38
N GLU A 260 0.96 -14.97 13.65
CA GLU A 260 1.76 -16.09 14.13
C GLU A 260 3.24 -15.70 14.30
N ARG A 261 3.80 -14.97 13.34
CA ARG A 261 5.16 -14.41 13.44
C ARG A 261 5.28 -13.45 14.62
N LEU A 262 4.29 -12.58 14.83
CA LEU A 262 4.27 -11.66 15.97
C LEU A 262 4.20 -12.42 17.30
N ARG A 263 3.37 -13.48 17.40
CA ARG A 263 3.30 -14.35 18.58
C ARG A 263 4.65 -14.99 18.88
N GLN A 264 5.29 -15.61 17.89
CA GLN A 264 6.62 -16.23 18.06
C GLN A 264 7.68 -15.20 18.50
N THR A 265 7.63 -13.98 17.96
CA THR A 265 8.55 -12.90 18.35
C THR A 265 8.30 -12.44 19.79
N ILE A 266 7.04 -12.31 20.18
CA ILE A 266 6.62 -11.97 21.55
C ILE A 266 7.09 -13.06 22.53
N GLU A 267 6.84 -14.33 22.23
CA GLU A 267 7.26 -15.46 23.07
C GLU A 267 8.78 -15.50 23.26
N ALA A 268 9.54 -15.28 22.18
CA ALA A 268 11.00 -15.22 22.24
C ALA A 268 11.50 -14.06 23.12
N LEU A 269 10.89 -12.87 23.02
CA LEU A 269 11.22 -11.73 23.87
C LEU A 269 10.82 -11.95 25.33
N GLU A 270 9.65 -12.51 25.59
CA GLU A 270 9.19 -12.84 26.94
C GLU A 270 10.12 -13.85 27.61
N ALA A 271 10.57 -14.88 26.88
CA ALA A 271 11.54 -15.85 27.37
C ALA A 271 12.90 -15.19 27.69
N ARG A 272 13.38 -14.31 26.81
CA ARG A 272 14.64 -13.58 27.01
C ARG A 272 14.58 -12.66 28.24
N ILE A 273 13.53 -11.85 28.33
CA ILE A 273 13.30 -10.93 29.47
C ILE A 273 13.16 -11.73 30.76
N GLY A 274 12.42 -12.83 30.74
CA GLY A 274 12.25 -13.71 31.89
C GLY A 274 13.57 -14.29 32.38
N ALA A 275 14.44 -14.75 31.48
CA ALA A 275 15.77 -15.24 31.85
C ALA A 275 16.64 -14.16 32.52
N GLU A 276 16.58 -12.92 32.01
CA GLU A 276 17.37 -11.81 32.57
C GLU A 276 16.85 -11.34 33.93
N ILE A 277 15.52 -11.28 34.12
CA ILE A 277 14.91 -10.94 35.42
C ILE A 277 15.21 -12.04 36.45
N ALA A 278 15.12 -13.31 36.06
CA ALA A 278 15.45 -14.44 36.92
C ALA A 278 16.88 -14.36 37.47
N ALA A 279 17.82 -13.87 36.65
CA ALA A 279 19.22 -13.70 37.03
C ALA A 279 19.44 -12.55 38.04
N ARG A 280 18.48 -11.64 38.25
CA ARG A 280 18.62 -10.46 39.11
C ARG A 280 18.15 -10.70 40.54
N SER A 281 16.92 -11.20 40.73
CA SER A 281 16.41 -11.55 42.08
C SER A 281 15.19 -12.47 42.02
N ALA A 282 15.03 -13.31 43.05
CA ALA A 282 13.87 -14.20 43.17
C ALA A 282 12.53 -13.43 43.28
N HIS A 283 12.53 -12.27 43.95
CA HIS A 283 11.32 -11.45 44.07
C HIS A 283 10.92 -10.82 42.73
N SER A 284 11.89 -10.34 41.95
CA SER A 284 11.65 -9.84 40.58
C SER A 284 11.09 -10.92 39.67
N GLN A 285 11.56 -12.17 39.82
CA GLN A 285 11.06 -13.30 39.04
C GLN A 285 9.59 -13.63 39.32
N VAL A 286 9.16 -13.56 40.59
CA VAL A 286 7.75 -13.76 40.95
C VAL A 286 6.88 -12.68 40.31
N ASN A 287 7.26 -11.41 40.46
CA ASN A 287 6.50 -10.30 39.87
C ASN A 287 6.41 -10.39 38.35
N TRP A 288 7.49 -10.78 37.67
CA TRP A 288 7.49 -11.01 36.22
C TRP A 288 6.56 -12.16 35.82
N SER A 289 6.62 -13.28 36.56
CA SER A 289 5.78 -14.45 36.28
C SER A 289 4.30 -14.15 36.44
N ASP A 290 3.92 -13.34 37.45
CA ASP A 290 2.54 -12.91 37.65
C ASP A 290 2.08 -11.93 36.57
N ALA A 291 2.92 -10.98 36.18
CA ALA A 291 2.63 -10.06 35.07
C ALA A 291 2.46 -10.80 33.73
N LEU A 292 3.31 -11.79 33.46
CA LEU A 292 3.24 -12.63 32.26
C LEU A 292 1.94 -13.43 32.23
N ARG A 293 1.56 -14.06 33.35
CA ARG A 293 0.30 -14.82 33.45
C ARG A 293 -0.92 -13.94 33.23
N ALA A 294 -0.93 -12.73 33.79
CA ALA A 294 -2.00 -11.77 33.58
C ALA A 294 -2.09 -11.32 32.11
N ALA A 295 -0.95 -11.09 31.46
CA ALA A 295 -0.89 -10.74 30.04
C ALA A 295 -1.41 -11.89 29.14
N GLN A 296 -1.03 -13.13 29.42
CA GLN A 296 -1.50 -14.31 28.70
C GLN A 296 -3.01 -14.50 28.84
N ALA A 297 -3.54 -14.44 30.06
CA ALA A 297 -4.98 -14.51 30.30
C ALA A 297 -5.75 -13.38 29.60
N SER A 298 -5.18 -12.17 29.53
CA SER A 298 -5.76 -11.06 28.79
C SER A 298 -5.75 -11.32 27.28
N ALA A 299 -4.65 -11.85 26.72
CA ALA A 299 -4.55 -12.17 25.30
C ALA A 299 -5.58 -13.23 24.89
N GLU A 300 -5.72 -14.30 25.68
CA GLU A 300 -6.74 -15.35 25.47
C GLU A 300 -8.17 -14.77 25.49
N ALA A 301 -8.47 -13.87 26.44
CA ALA A 301 -9.77 -13.22 26.52
C ALA A 301 -10.07 -12.35 25.29
N HIS A 302 -9.09 -11.62 24.77
CA HIS A 302 -9.24 -10.83 23.55
C HIS A 302 -9.41 -11.71 22.31
N GLU A 303 -8.69 -12.83 22.22
CA GLU A 303 -8.83 -13.77 21.10
C GLU A 303 -10.22 -14.41 21.07
N MET A 304 -10.75 -14.80 22.24
CA MET A 304 -12.15 -15.24 22.34
C MET A 304 -13.13 -14.16 21.91
N LEU A 305 -12.90 -12.91 22.33
CA LEU A 305 -13.73 -11.77 21.93
C LEU A 305 -13.72 -11.56 20.41
N PHE A 306 -12.54 -11.55 19.77
CA PHE A 306 -12.41 -11.34 18.32
C PHE A 306 -12.91 -12.52 17.49
N SER A 307 -12.99 -13.72 18.09
CA SER A 307 -13.55 -14.91 17.45
C SER A 307 -15.08 -14.93 17.46
N ASP A 308 -15.72 -14.09 18.28
CA ASP A 308 -17.18 -13.97 18.34
C ASP A 308 -17.70 -13.15 17.14
N ARG A 309 -17.99 -13.87 16.05
CA ARG A 309 -18.47 -13.28 14.78
C ARG A 309 -19.77 -12.48 14.95
N ALA A 310 -20.63 -12.85 15.90
CA ALA A 310 -21.92 -12.16 16.10
C ALA A 310 -21.72 -10.72 16.58
N LEU A 311 -20.67 -10.45 17.35
CA LEU A 311 -20.32 -9.10 17.80
C LEU A 311 -19.87 -8.18 16.65
N PHE A 312 -19.37 -8.76 15.55
CA PHE A 312 -18.79 -8.02 14.43
C PHE A 312 -19.56 -8.15 13.11
N GLU A 313 -20.73 -8.81 13.07
CA GLU A 313 -21.54 -8.98 11.84
C GLU A 313 -21.84 -7.67 11.11
N ARG A 314 -21.92 -6.54 11.82
CA ARG A 314 -22.13 -5.20 11.24
C ARG A 314 -20.87 -4.49 10.74
N PHE A 315 -19.69 -5.03 11.04
CA PHE A 315 -18.41 -4.44 10.71
C PHE A 315 -17.66 -5.35 9.74
N ASP A 316 -17.07 -4.75 8.72
CA ASP A 316 -16.33 -5.47 7.69
C ASP A 316 -15.24 -6.37 8.31
N TRP A 317 -15.20 -7.65 7.92
CA TRP A 317 -14.52 -8.73 8.66
C TRP A 317 -13.01 -8.53 8.73
N ALA A 318 -12.44 -7.74 7.81
CA ALA A 318 -11.04 -7.31 7.83
C ALA A 318 -10.63 -6.53 9.11
N ARG A 319 -11.59 -6.06 9.92
CA ARG A 319 -11.31 -5.28 11.13
C ARG A 319 -10.94 -6.13 12.36
N THR A 320 -11.44 -7.35 12.50
CA THR A 320 -11.11 -8.18 13.68
C THR A 320 -9.67 -8.67 13.62
N ASP A 321 -9.20 -9.05 12.43
CA ASP A 321 -7.79 -9.41 12.20
C ASP A 321 -6.86 -8.21 12.43
N LEU A 322 -7.27 -7.01 11.99
CA LEU A 322 -6.53 -5.77 12.25
C LEU A 322 -6.43 -5.46 13.76
N LEU A 323 -7.52 -5.63 14.51
CA LEU A 323 -7.53 -5.39 15.96
C LEU A 323 -6.62 -6.39 16.69
N SER A 324 -6.74 -7.67 16.36
CA SER A 324 -5.88 -8.73 16.90
C SER A 324 -4.41 -8.45 16.61
N ARG A 325 -4.07 -8.09 15.37
CA ARG A 325 -2.71 -7.69 14.98
C ARG A 325 -2.23 -6.46 15.74
N THR A 326 -3.04 -5.41 15.84
CA THR A 326 -2.69 -4.17 16.56
C THR A 326 -2.35 -4.45 18.03
N MET A 327 -3.08 -5.37 18.67
CA MET A 327 -2.78 -5.78 20.05
C MET A 327 -1.42 -6.48 20.17
N LEU A 328 -1.11 -7.38 19.24
CA LEU A 328 0.20 -8.04 19.20
C LEU A 328 1.33 -7.04 18.95
N GLU A 329 1.14 -6.08 18.03
CA GLU A 329 2.12 -5.02 17.76
C GLU A 329 2.35 -4.12 18.99
N GLN A 330 1.30 -3.76 19.73
CA GLN A 330 1.42 -3.01 20.98
C GLN A 330 2.15 -3.80 22.07
N ARG A 331 1.85 -5.10 22.20
CA ARG A 331 2.55 -6.00 23.13
C ARG A 331 4.03 -6.08 22.78
N LEU A 332 4.35 -6.27 21.51
CA LEU A 332 5.72 -6.31 21.01
C LEU A 332 6.47 -5.01 21.28
N ALA A 333 5.85 -3.85 21.03
CA ALA A 333 6.45 -2.54 21.33
C ALA A 333 6.79 -2.39 22.82
N LEU A 334 5.85 -2.72 23.71
CA LEU A 334 6.07 -2.68 25.16
C LEU A 334 7.21 -3.62 25.59
N LEU A 335 7.24 -4.86 25.07
CA LEU A 335 8.30 -5.82 25.40
C LEU A 335 9.66 -5.35 24.91
N THR A 336 9.71 -4.69 23.74
CA THR A 336 10.93 -4.11 23.19
C THR A 336 11.45 -2.97 24.06
N GLU A 337 10.55 -2.11 24.59
CA GLU A 337 10.92 -1.06 25.55
C GLU A 337 11.48 -1.65 26.85
N ILE A 338 10.84 -2.68 27.40
CA ILE A 338 11.30 -3.38 28.61
C ILE A 338 12.68 -4.00 28.38
N ALA A 339 12.85 -4.72 27.28
CA ALA A 339 14.12 -5.31 26.86
C ALA A 339 15.23 -4.26 26.77
N THR A 340 14.95 -3.12 26.11
CA THR A 340 15.91 -2.02 25.95
C THR A 340 16.31 -1.42 27.31
N ALA A 341 15.34 -1.24 28.21
CA ALA A 341 15.60 -0.73 29.56
C ALA A 341 16.45 -1.73 30.39
N LEU A 342 16.22 -3.02 30.22
CA LEU A 342 17.02 -4.07 30.86
C LEU A 342 18.46 -4.04 30.36
N ASP A 343 18.68 -4.00 29.04
CA ASP A 343 20.01 -3.91 28.42
C ASP A 343 20.80 -2.70 28.95
N GLN A 344 20.16 -1.53 29.05
CA GLN A 344 20.77 -0.30 29.59
C GLN A 344 21.16 -0.42 31.08
N SER A 345 20.30 -1.05 31.88
CA SER A 345 20.58 -1.30 33.31
C SER A 345 21.69 -2.34 33.54
N SER A 346 21.90 -3.24 32.58
CA SER A 346 22.97 -4.24 32.61
C SER A 346 24.33 -3.63 32.23
N GLY A 347 24.35 -2.68 31.28
CA GLY A 347 25.57 -1.97 30.86
C GLY A 347 26.10 -0.90 31.83
N SER A 348 25.37 -0.58 32.90
CA SER A 348 25.72 0.45 33.89
C SER A 348 26.25 -0.11 35.21
N ARG A 349 26.51 -1.43 35.30
CA ARG A 349 27.17 -2.03 36.47
C ARG A 349 28.69 -1.78 36.41
N PRO A 350 29.29 -1.01 37.34
CA PRO A 350 30.74 -1.01 37.50
C PRO A 350 31.20 -2.41 37.93
N SER A 351 32.21 -2.94 37.24
CA SER A 351 32.90 -4.19 37.54
C SER A 351 33.55 -4.18 38.91
#